data_AF-X1QMU6-F1
#
_entry.id   AF-X1QMU6-F1
#
_cell.length_a   1.000
_cell.length_b   1.000
_cell.length_c   1.000
_cell.angle_alpha   90.00
_cell.angle_beta   90.00
_cell.angle_gamma   90.00
#
_symmetry.space_group_name_H-M   'P 1'
#
loop_
_entity.id
_entity.type
_entity.pdbx_description
1 polymer ?
#
loop_
_entity_poly.entity_id
_entity_poly.type
_entity_poly.pdbx_seq_one_letter_code
_entity_poly.pdbx_strand_id
1 'polypeptide(L)'
;VDDIEQASHSGEINVKLSEGIIKVEDIYGTLGEVVANIKKGRENEEDITVFDSTGLAIQDIICAKVIYDKAKLKEIDRQYQE
;
A
#
# COMPACT_ATOMS: atom_id res chain seq x y z
N VAL A 1 -2.69 5.62 4.18
CA VAL A 1 -1.64 5.61 3.12
C VAL A 1 -0.95 4.25 3.10
N ASP A 2 -0.17 3.92 2.08
CA ASP A 2 0.70 2.73 2.11
C ASP A 2 2.01 3.00 2.85
N ASP A 3 2.65 4.13 2.57
CA ASP A 3 3.81 4.65 3.29
C ASP A 3 3.64 6.16 3.57
N ILE A 4 3.96 6.60 4.79
CA ILE A 4 3.74 8.00 5.20
C ILE A 4 4.70 8.93 4.47
N GLU A 5 5.97 8.54 4.36
CA GLU A 5 6.99 9.40 3.77
C GLU A 5 6.73 9.58 2.27
N GLN A 6 6.46 8.49 1.54
CA GLN A 6 6.17 8.55 0.11
C GLN A 6 4.88 9.30 -0.19
N ALA A 7 3.79 9.01 0.52
CA ALA A 7 2.53 9.70 0.32
C ALA A 7 2.64 11.21 0.60
N SER A 8 3.43 11.59 1.61
CA SER A 8 3.63 13.00 1.97
C SER A 8 4.45 13.79 0.94
N HIS A 9 5.36 13.15 0.20
CA HIS A 9 6.23 13.84 -0.76
C HIS A 9 5.78 13.69 -2.21
N SER A 10 5.22 12.55 -2.58
CA SER A 10 4.99 12.18 -3.97
C SER A 10 3.62 11.53 -4.23
N GLY A 11 2.80 11.36 -3.20
CA GLY A 11 1.41 10.90 -3.34
C GLY A 11 0.41 12.03 -3.50
N GLU A 12 -0.85 11.65 -3.64
CA GLU A 12 -1.99 12.51 -3.95
C GLU A 12 -2.29 13.49 -2.81
N ILE A 13 -1.86 13.17 -1.58
CA ILE A 13 -1.99 14.07 -0.42
C ILE A 13 -0.91 15.16 -0.33
N ASN A 14 0.18 15.08 -1.10
CA ASN A 14 1.33 15.98 -0.95
C ASN A 14 0.96 17.47 -1.12
N VAL A 15 0.10 17.79 -2.09
CA VAL A 15 -0.35 19.16 -2.37
C VAL A 15 -1.14 19.68 -1.19
N LYS A 16 -2.07 18.87 -0.66
CA LYS A 16 -2.95 19.28 0.44
C LYS A 16 -2.20 19.45 1.76
N LEU A 17 -1.14 18.67 1.97
CA LEU A 17 -0.18 18.88 3.06
C LEU A 17 0.58 20.21 2.88
N SER A 18 1.09 20.48 1.68
CA SER A 18 1.82 21.72 1.39
C SER A 18 0.95 22.98 1.50
N GLU A 19 -0.34 22.87 1.17
CA GLU A 19 -1.34 23.93 1.31
C GLU A 19 -1.82 24.11 2.76
N GLY A 20 -1.45 23.20 3.68
CA GLY A 20 -1.88 23.20 5.07
C GLY A 20 -3.36 22.86 5.28
N ILE A 21 -4.02 22.30 4.26
CA ILE A 21 -5.43 21.87 4.32
C ILE A 21 -5.58 20.63 5.21
N ILE A 22 -4.56 19.77 5.18
CA ILE A 22 -4.40 18.63 6.09
C ILE A 22 -2.97 18.65 6.64
N LYS A 23 -2.76 17.95 7.74
CA LYS A 23 -1.45 17.75 8.38
C LYS A 23 -1.10 16.26 8.40
N VAL A 24 0.18 15.96 8.63
CA VAL A 24 0.64 14.56 8.74
C VAL A 24 -0.08 13.86 9.91
N GLU A 25 -0.39 14.58 10.98
CA GLU A 25 -1.12 14.05 12.13
C GLU A 25 -2.60 13.71 11.82
N ASP A 26 -3.16 14.26 10.74
CA ASP A 26 -4.52 13.93 10.28
C ASP A 26 -4.55 12.59 9.53
N ILE A 27 -3.38 12.03 9.16
CA ILE A 27 -3.28 10.72 8.52
C ILE A 27 -3.49 9.64 9.59
N TYR A 28 -4.62 8.93 9.51
CA TYR A 28 -4.98 7.90 10.48
C TYR A 28 -3.91 6.81 10.64
N GLY A 29 -3.29 6.36 9.55
CA GLY A 29 -2.22 5.35 9.59
C GLY A 29 -1.89 4.74 8.23
N THR A 30 -1.04 3.72 8.28
CA THR A 30 -0.68 2.93 7.10
C THR A 30 -1.58 1.72 6.91
N LEU A 31 -1.69 1.23 5.67
CA LEU A 31 -2.38 -0.03 5.39
C LEU A 31 -1.73 -1.20 6.14
N GLY A 32 -0.40 -1.17 6.31
CA GLY A 32 0.35 -2.17 7.07
C GLY A 32 -0.08 -2.24 8.55
N GLU A 33 -0.27 -1.09 9.20
CA GLU A 33 -0.76 -1.03 10.59
C GLU A 33 -2.16 -1.63 10.73
N VAL A 34 -3.05 -1.40 9.75
CA VAL A 34 -4.41 -1.96 9.73
C VAL A 34 -4.37 -3.48 9.54
N VAL A 35 -3.60 -3.97 8.56
CA VAL A 35 -3.44 -5.40 8.29
C VAL A 35 -2.81 -6.14 9.48
N ALA A 36 -1.88 -5.49 10.18
CA ALA A 36 -1.23 -6.02 11.37
C ALA A 36 -2.09 -5.95 12.64
N ASN A 37 -3.33 -5.43 12.57
CA ASN A 37 -4.20 -5.16 13.73
C ASN A 37 -3.58 -4.19 14.77
N ILE A 38 -2.60 -3.39 14.38
CA ILE A 38 -2.04 -2.31 15.22
C ILE A 38 -3.03 -1.16 15.28
N LYS A 39 -3.72 -0.88 14.17
CA LYS A 39 -4.83 0.06 14.09
C LYS A 39 -6.09 -0.62 13.57
N LYS A 40 -7.26 -0.07 13.92
CA LYS A 40 -8.54 -0.57 13.42
C LYS A 40 -8.75 -0.08 11.99
N GLY A 41 -9.47 -0.87 11.21
CA GLY A 41 -9.98 -0.41 9.92
C GLY A 41 -11.21 0.47 10.12
N ARG A 42 -12.12 0.43 9.15
CA ARG A 42 -13.44 1.06 9.29
C ARG A 42 -14.24 0.43 10.43
N GLU A 43 -14.85 1.25 11.29
CA GLU A 43 -15.56 0.76 12.48
C GLU A 43 -17.09 0.93 12.38
N ASN A 44 -17.58 1.94 11.63
CA ASN A 44 -19.01 2.23 11.53
C ASN A 44 -19.48 2.41 10.09
N GLU A 45 -20.80 2.28 9.86
CA GLU A 45 -21.39 2.44 8.52
C GLU A 45 -21.37 3.87 7.99
N GLU A 46 -21.26 4.86 8.87
CA GLU A 46 -21.21 6.29 8.48
C GLU A 46 -19.78 6.80 8.24
N ASP A 47 -18.76 5.99 8.55
CA ASP A 47 -17.36 6.39 8.37
C ASP A 47 -17.03 6.48 6.86
N ILE A 48 -16.53 7.65 6.46
CA ILE A 48 -15.92 7.87 5.14
C ILE A 48 -14.42 7.67 5.28
N THR A 49 -13.88 6.66 4.60
CA THR A 49 -12.45 6.35 4.59
C THR A 49 -11.87 6.53 3.20
N VAL A 50 -10.70 7.14 3.10
CA VAL A 50 -9.93 7.26 1.86
C VAL A 50 -8.57 6.59 2.06
N PHE A 51 -8.19 5.76 1.09
CA PHE A 51 -6.86 5.18 1.02
C PHE A 51 -6.12 5.81 -0.16
N ASP A 52 -5.02 6.49 0.15
CA ASP A 52 -4.06 7.00 -0.82
C ASP A 52 -2.87 6.03 -0.93
N SER A 53 -2.47 5.68 -2.15
CA SER A 53 -1.44 4.68 -2.41
C SER A 53 -0.45 5.20 -3.44
N THR A 54 0.81 5.27 -3.03
CA THR A 54 1.94 5.62 -3.89
C THR A 54 2.55 4.41 -4.60
N GLY A 55 2.23 3.19 -4.13
CA GLY A 55 2.74 1.93 -4.63
C GLY A 55 4.12 1.61 -4.04
N LEU A 56 4.24 0.44 -3.41
CA LEU A 56 5.50 0.01 -2.80
C LEU A 56 6.11 -1.16 -3.57
N ALA A 57 7.39 -1.07 -3.95
CA ALA A 57 8.08 -2.13 -4.69
C ALA A 57 8.00 -3.52 -4.01
N ILE A 58 7.89 -3.58 -2.69
CA ILE A 58 7.70 -4.84 -1.95
C ILE A 58 6.41 -5.56 -2.36
N GLN A 59 5.35 -4.81 -2.70
CA GLN A 59 4.06 -5.35 -3.15
C GLN A 59 4.23 -6.07 -4.50
N ASP A 60 5.01 -5.50 -5.41
CA ASP A 60 5.31 -6.12 -6.71
C ASP A 60 6.15 -7.38 -6.53
N ILE A 61 7.21 -7.31 -5.73
CA ILE A 61 8.13 -8.43 -5.50
C ILE A 61 7.40 -9.61 -4.85
N ILE A 62 6.55 -9.37 -3.84
CA ILE A 62 5.81 -10.46 -3.21
C ILE A 62 4.75 -11.03 -4.15
N CYS A 63 4.07 -10.20 -4.94
CA CYS A 63 3.12 -10.65 -5.95
C CYS A 63 3.81 -11.53 -7.00
N ALA A 64 4.94 -11.07 -7.53
CA ALA A 64 5.76 -11.82 -8.49
C ALA A 64 6.21 -13.15 -7.90
N LYS A 65 6.68 -13.18 -6.63
CA LYS A 65 7.08 -14.41 -5.96
C LYS A 65 5.91 -15.39 -5.81
N VAL A 66 4.73 -14.94 -5.38
CA VAL A 66 3.54 -15.80 -5.25
C VAL A 66 3.14 -16.39 -6.60
N ILE A 67 3.18 -15.59 -7.67
CA ILE A 67 2.86 -16.05 -9.02
C ILE A 67 3.92 -17.05 -9.52
N TYR A 68 5.20 -16.75 -9.31
CA TYR A 68 6.31 -17.61 -9.67
C TYR A 68 6.25 -18.98 -8.96
N ASP A 69 6.02 -19.00 -7.65
CA ASP A 69 5.90 -20.23 -6.87
C ASP A 69 4.71 -21.08 -7.35
N LYS A 70 3.57 -20.43 -7.67
CA LYS A 70 2.41 -21.11 -8.28
C LYS A 70 2.69 -21.64 -9.68
N ALA A 71 3.45 -20.91 -10.49
CA ALA A 71 3.82 -21.33 -11.84
C ALA A 71 4.70 -22.59 -11.80
N LYS A 72 5.67 -22.62 -10.90
CA LYS A 72 6.55 -23.78 -10.68
C LYS A 72 5.78 -25.02 -10.24
N LEU A 73 4.79 -24.87 -9.36
CA LEU A 73 3.95 -25.98 -8.90
C LEU A 73 3.01 -26.53 -9.99
N LYS A 74 2.63 -25.69 -10.96
CA LYS A 74 1.76 -26.07 -12.08
C LYS A 74 2.51 -26.47 -13.35
N GLU A 75 3.84 -26.53 -13.29
CA GLU A 75 4.72 -26.84 -14.43
C GLU A 75 4.46 -25.93 -15.65
N ILE A 76 4.10 -24.66 -15.38
CA ILE A 76 3.91 -23.62 -16.40
C ILE A 76 5.11 -22.66 -16.47
N ASP A 77 6.20 -22.97 -15.76
CA ASP A 77 7.44 -22.20 -15.83
C ASP A 77 8.22 -22.51 -17.12
N ARG A 78 8.86 -21.48 -17.68
CA ARG A 78 9.83 -21.64 -18.77
C ARG A 78 11.19 -21.20 -18.27
N GLN A 79 12.16 -22.10 -18.34
CA GLN A 79 13.56 -21.76 -18.11
C GLN A 79 14.04 -20.93 -19.30
N TYR A 80 14.51 -19.71 -19.03
CA TYR A 80 15.24 -18.94 -20.04
C TYR A 80 16.65 -19.54 -20.16
N GLN A 81 17.08 -19.82 -21.39
CA GLN A 81 18.46 -20.19 -21.71
C GLN A 81 19.02 -19.09 -22.61
N GLU A 82 20.22 -18.60 -22.28
CA GLU A 82 21.00 -17.67 -23.11
C GLU A 82 21.59 -18.34 -24.35
#